data_AF-A0A547PEN4-F1
#
_entry.id   AF-A0A547PEN4-F1
#
_cell.length_a   1.000
_cell.length_b   1.000
_cell.length_c   1.000
_cell.angle_alpha   90.00
_cell.angle_beta   90.00
_cell.angle_gamma   90.00
#
_symmetry.space_group_name_H-M   'P 1'
#
loop_
_entity.id
_entity.type
_entity.pdbx_description
1 polymer ?
#
loop_
_entity_poly.entity_id
_entity_poly.type
_entity_poly.pdbx_seq_one_letter_code
_entity_poly.pdbx_strand_id
1 'polypeptide(L)'
;MRQTILGLFAGLLLAGVGVFWWEGRAQVEINAPPPPELEEVTPQLDELPLTDPGDMEGPAPPEASELTREEKRFFRYDRNRDRRITRNEMLSSRSDAFRKLDVDGNNLLTFEEWAVTTANRFDAMDADTNAELTPAEFAASKPKRPVKRPRCNC
;
A
#
# COMPACT_ATOMS: atom_id res chain seq x y z
N MET A 1 19.09 9.81 56.74
CA MET A 1 18.24 8.66 57.16
C MET A 1 16.79 8.78 56.71
N ARG A 2 16.06 9.87 56.98
CA ARG A 2 14.63 9.98 56.59
C ARG A 2 14.39 9.87 55.07
N GLN A 3 15.24 10.51 54.26
CA GLN A 3 15.13 10.47 52.80
C GLN A 3 15.53 9.11 52.19
N THR A 4 16.48 8.40 52.80
CA THR A 4 16.88 7.05 52.36
C THR A 4 15.81 6.00 52.68
N ILE A 5 15.11 6.15 53.81
CA ILE A 5 13.97 5.30 54.19
C ILE A 5 12.78 5.54 53.25
N LEU A 6 12.49 6.81 52.93
CA LEU A 6 11.44 7.17 51.96
C LEU A 6 11.75 6.64 50.56
N GLY A 7 13.01 6.72 50.11
CA GLY A 7 13.44 6.18 48.82
C GLY A 7 13.32 4.66 48.75
N LEU A 8 13.69 3.94 49.82
CA LEU A 8 13.57 2.49 49.88
C LEU A 8 12.09 2.06 49.87
N PHE A 9 11.23 2.77 50.60
CA PHE A 9 9.79 2.51 50.61
C PHE A 9 9.14 2.77 49.24
N ALA A 10 9.49 3.88 48.59
CA ALA A 10 9.01 4.20 47.25
C ALA A 10 9.50 3.18 46.20
N GLY A 11 10.76 2.73 46.30
CA GLY A 11 11.30 1.67 45.45
C GLY A 11 10.56 0.34 45.61
N LEU A 12 10.23 -0.02 46.85
CA LEU A 12 9.45 -1.23 47.15
C LEU A 12 8.02 -1.15 46.60
N LEU A 13 7.38 0.03 46.70
CA LEU A 13 6.06 0.26 46.11
C LEU A 13 6.09 0.14 44.58
N LEU A 14 7.07 0.75 43.92
CA LEU A 14 7.22 0.66 42.46
C LEU A 14 7.51 -0.77 42.01
N ALA A 15 8.36 -1.50 42.74
CA ALA A 15 8.63 -2.92 42.47
C ALA A 15 7.36 -3.76 42.65
N GLY A 16 6.58 -3.52 43.69
CA GLY A 16 5.30 -4.19 43.93
C GLY A 16 4.28 -3.95 42.81
N VAL A 17 4.15 -2.70 42.34
CA VAL A 17 3.29 -2.37 41.19
C VAL A 17 3.79 -3.04 39.91
N GLY A 18 5.10 -3.09 39.69
CA GLY A 18 5.70 -3.78 38.54
C GLY A 18 5.40 -5.28 38.52
N VAL A 19 5.58 -5.95 39.67
CA VAL A 19 5.27 -7.38 39.83
C VAL A 19 3.76 -7.62 39.67
N PHE A 20 2.91 -6.77 40.25
CA PHE A 20 1.46 -6.87 40.09
C PHE A 20 1.03 -6.69 38.62
N TRP A 21 1.66 -5.77 37.88
CA TRP A 21 1.37 -5.57 36.46
C TRP A 21 1.84 -6.76 35.60
N TRP A 22 2.95 -7.39 35.97
CA TRP A 22 3.46 -8.60 35.32
C TRP A 22 2.56 -9.82 35.59
N GLU A 23 2.23 -10.09 36.85
CA GLU A 23 1.34 -11.20 37.27
C GLU A 23 -0.10 -11.02 36.78
N GLY A 24 -0.60 -9.77 36.73
CA GLY A 24 -1.95 -9.46 36.25
C GLY A 24 -2.15 -9.83 34.78
N ARG A 25 -1.11 -9.75 33.93
CA ARG A 25 -1.20 -10.22 32.54
C ARG A 25 -1.25 -11.75 32.45
N ALA A 26 -0.51 -12.45 33.30
CA ALA A 26 -0.49 -13.92 33.30
C ALA A 26 -1.84 -14.53 33.73
N GLN A 27 -2.53 -13.91 34.70
CA GLN A 27 -3.85 -14.40 35.16
C GLN A 27 -4.97 -14.24 34.12
N VAL A 28 -4.88 -13.23 33.25
CA VAL A 28 -5.85 -13.04 32.14
C VAL A 28 -5.71 -14.15 31.10
N GLU A 29 -4.51 -14.70 30.91
CA GLU A 29 -4.28 -15.85 30.02
C GLU A 29 -4.62 -17.19 30.68
N ILE A 30 -4.36 -17.35 31.98
CA ILE A 30 -4.62 -18.61 32.71
C ILE A 30 -6.12 -18.84 32.98
N ASN A 31 -6.87 -17.78 33.32
CA ASN A 31 -8.33 -17.83 33.52
C ASN A 31 -9.11 -17.44 32.26
N ALA A 32 -8.43 -17.21 31.14
CA ALA A 32 -9.13 -17.21 29.87
C ALA A 32 -9.84 -18.57 29.79
N PRO A 33 -11.16 -18.61 29.54
CA PRO A 33 -11.75 -19.87 29.09
C PRO A 33 -10.85 -20.38 27.97
N PRO A 34 -10.54 -21.70 27.93
CA PRO A 34 -9.79 -22.24 26.80
C PRO A 34 -10.43 -21.63 25.56
N PRO A 35 -9.62 -21.07 24.61
CA PRO A 35 -10.17 -20.63 23.35
C PRO A 35 -11.14 -21.72 22.95
N PRO A 36 -12.43 -21.41 22.68
CA PRO A 36 -13.37 -22.45 22.29
C PRO A 36 -12.58 -23.29 21.32
N GLU A 37 -12.48 -24.61 21.57
CA GLU A 37 -11.83 -25.50 20.62
C GLU A 37 -12.33 -24.97 19.30
N LEU A 38 -11.40 -24.50 18.47
CA LEU A 38 -11.75 -24.33 17.09
C LEU A 38 -12.07 -25.79 16.79
N GLU A 39 -13.35 -26.15 16.93
CA GLU A 39 -14.00 -26.95 15.94
C GLU A 39 -13.35 -26.37 14.71
N GLU A 40 -12.48 -27.18 14.13
CA GLU A 40 -12.28 -27.12 12.73
C GLU A 40 -13.68 -27.42 12.14
N VAL A 41 -14.59 -26.46 12.31
CA VAL A 41 -15.12 -25.73 11.20
C VAL A 41 -13.92 -25.23 10.36
N THR A 42 -13.06 -26.16 9.85
CA THR A 42 -13.09 -26.38 8.41
C THR A 42 -14.54 -26.12 8.09
N PRO A 43 -14.88 -25.04 7.39
CA PRO A 43 -16.07 -25.20 6.61
C PRO A 43 -15.79 -26.56 5.96
N GLN A 44 -16.51 -27.61 6.39
CA GLN A 44 -17.15 -28.48 5.45
C GLN A 44 -17.73 -27.41 4.55
N LEU A 45 -16.92 -27.04 3.54
CA LEU A 45 -17.36 -26.33 2.39
C LEU A 45 -18.35 -27.36 1.94
N ASP A 46 -19.56 -27.30 2.52
CA ASP A 46 -20.61 -28.28 2.34
C ASP A 46 -20.68 -28.28 0.85
N GLU A 47 -20.12 -29.35 0.27
CA GLU A 47 -19.47 -29.31 -1.03
C GLU A 47 -20.48 -28.65 -1.95
N LEU A 48 -20.25 -27.37 -2.29
CA LEU A 48 -21.32 -26.46 -2.73
C LEU A 48 -22.12 -27.26 -3.72
N PRO A 49 -23.41 -27.59 -3.47
CA PRO A 49 -24.06 -28.71 -4.14
C PRO A 49 -23.82 -28.57 -5.64
N LEU A 50 -22.88 -29.37 -6.15
CA LEU A 50 -22.39 -29.30 -7.52
C LEU A 50 -23.49 -29.92 -8.35
N THR A 51 -24.52 -29.12 -8.58
CA THR A 51 -25.56 -29.41 -9.52
C THR A 51 -24.92 -29.18 -10.87
N ASP A 52 -24.56 -30.27 -11.55
CA ASP A 52 -24.24 -30.21 -12.97
C ASP A 52 -25.49 -29.71 -13.68
N PRO A 53 -25.51 -28.47 -14.21
CA PRO A 53 -26.67 -27.96 -14.90
C PRO A 53 -26.93 -28.71 -16.21
N GLY A 54 -26.06 -29.65 -16.61
CA GLY A 54 -26.13 -30.31 -17.91
C GLY A 54 -26.11 -29.26 -19.01
N ASP A 55 -27.08 -29.34 -19.93
CA ASP A 55 -27.26 -28.38 -21.01
C ASP A 55 -28.14 -27.16 -20.64
N MET A 56 -28.40 -26.90 -19.34
CA MET A 56 -29.20 -25.75 -18.93
C MET A 56 -28.44 -24.43 -19.14
N GLU A 57 -28.81 -23.71 -20.19
CA GLU A 57 -28.31 -22.37 -20.48
C GLU A 57 -29.16 -21.33 -19.74
N GLY A 58 -28.54 -20.63 -18.78
CA GLY A 58 -29.17 -19.52 -18.08
C GLY A 58 -29.50 -18.36 -19.03
N PRO A 59 -30.41 -17.44 -18.64
CA PRO A 59 -30.64 -16.24 -19.43
C PRO A 59 -29.32 -15.49 -19.64
N ALA A 60 -29.16 -14.88 -20.84
CA ALA A 60 -27.97 -14.10 -21.15
C ALA A 60 -27.66 -13.13 -20.00
N PRO A 61 -26.41 -13.10 -19.48
CA PRO A 61 -26.03 -12.17 -18.43
C PRO A 61 -26.42 -10.74 -18.82
N PRO A 62 -26.86 -9.90 -17.86
CA PRO A 62 -27.12 -8.51 -18.17
C PRO A 62 -25.84 -7.87 -18.71
N GLU A 63 -25.97 -7.09 -19.80
CA GLU A 63 -24.84 -6.35 -20.35
C GLU A 63 -24.33 -5.36 -19.29
N ALA A 64 -23.04 -5.45 -18.97
CA ALA A 64 -22.41 -4.49 -18.08
C ALA A 64 -22.42 -3.11 -18.76
N SER A 65 -23.02 -2.11 -18.12
CA SER A 65 -23.00 -0.75 -18.65
C SER A 65 -21.56 -0.25 -18.72
N GLU A 66 -21.09 0.07 -19.92
CA GLU A 66 -19.76 0.65 -20.12
C GLU A 66 -19.67 2.00 -19.41
N LEU A 67 -18.77 2.11 -18.44
CA LEU A 67 -18.46 3.39 -17.81
C LEU A 67 -17.96 4.39 -18.87
N THR A 68 -18.48 5.61 -18.79
CA THR A 68 -18.01 6.73 -19.61
C THR A 68 -16.53 7.03 -19.35
N ARG A 69 -15.85 7.74 -20.25
CA ARG A 69 -14.43 8.09 -20.05
C ARG A 69 -14.24 8.97 -18.82
N GLU A 70 -15.21 9.83 -18.55
CA GLU A 70 -15.27 10.74 -17.44
C GLU A 70 -15.43 9.99 -16.12
N GLU A 71 -16.33 9.00 -16.07
CA GLU A 71 -16.48 8.10 -14.92
C GLU A 71 -15.21 7.28 -14.68
N LYS A 72 -14.62 6.70 -15.73
CA LYS A 72 -13.32 5.99 -15.63
C LYS A 72 -12.22 6.90 -15.07
N ARG A 73 -12.22 8.19 -15.41
CA ARG A 73 -11.27 9.17 -14.88
C ARG A 73 -11.61 9.57 -13.43
N PHE A 74 -12.88 9.67 -13.10
CA PHE A 74 -13.37 9.97 -11.76
C PHE A 74 -12.97 8.88 -10.77
N PHE A 75 -13.27 7.61 -11.08
CA PHE A 75 -12.93 6.44 -10.26
C PHE A 75 -11.42 6.19 -10.14
N ARG A 76 -10.59 6.85 -10.94
CA ARG A 76 -9.13 6.82 -10.75
C ARG A 76 -8.70 7.59 -9.50
N TYR A 77 -9.44 8.63 -9.13
CA TYR A 77 -9.12 9.50 -8.00
C TYR A 77 -9.97 9.20 -6.77
N ASP A 78 -11.23 8.82 -6.93
CA ASP A 78 -12.12 8.38 -5.83
C ASP A 78 -11.64 7.04 -5.25
N ARG A 79 -10.82 7.10 -4.21
CA ARG A 79 -10.15 5.92 -3.63
C ARG A 79 -11.04 5.19 -2.64
N ASN A 80 -11.84 5.94 -1.89
CA ASN A 80 -12.76 5.41 -0.89
C ASN A 80 -14.13 5.03 -1.48
N ARG A 81 -14.36 5.27 -2.78
CA ARG A 81 -15.59 4.96 -3.52
C ARG A 81 -16.83 5.65 -2.93
N ASP A 82 -16.65 6.85 -2.39
CA ASP A 82 -17.75 7.64 -1.81
C ASP A 82 -18.46 8.53 -2.84
N ARG A 83 -18.08 8.41 -4.13
CA ARG A 83 -18.57 9.23 -5.25
C ARG A 83 -18.28 10.71 -5.09
N ARG A 84 -17.24 11.06 -4.33
CA ARG A 84 -16.70 12.42 -4.21
C ARG A 84 -15.18 12.34 -4.41
N ILE A 85 -14.58 13.46 -4.80
CA ILE A 85 -13.12 13.55 -4.87
C ILE A 85 -12.70 14.67 -3.94
N THR A 86 -12.00 14.30 -2.87
CA THR A 86 -11.40 15.25 -1.94
C THR A 86 -10.14 15.88 -2.55
N ARG A 87 -9.67 16.98 -1.96
CA ARG A 87 -8.40 17.62 -2.37
C ARG A 87 -7.22 16.64 -2.28
N ASN A 88 -7.19 15.83 -1.24
CA ASN A 88 -6.11 14.87 -1.00
C ASN A 88 -6.11 13.78 -2.09
N GLU A 89 -7.28 13.29 -2.47
CA GLU A 89 -7.44 12.34 -3.57
C GLU A 89 -7.06 12.95 -4.92
N MET A 90 -7.45 14.20 -5.19
CA MET A 90 -7.05 14.91 -6.41
C MET A 90 -5.52 15.07 -6.50
N LEU A 91 -4.85 15.29 -5.37
CA LEU A 91 -3.39 15.46 -5.28
C LEU A 91 -2.62 14.14 -5.15
N SER A 92 -3.31 13.01 -5.09
CA SER A 92 -2.69 11.70 -4.90
C SER A 92 -1.55 11.40 -5.87
N SER A 93 -1.74 11.65 -7.17
CA SER A 93 -0.70 11.39 -8.18
C SER A 93 0.57 12.21 -7.96
N ARG A 94 0.45 13.39 -7.33
CA ARG A 94 1.59 14.26 -7.01
C ARG A 94 2.27 13.81 -5.73
N SER A 95 1.49 13.47 -4.70
CA SER A 95 2.06 12.98 -3.44
C SER A 95 2.70 11.61 -3.58
N ASP A 96 2.16 10.74 -4.45
CA ASP A 96 2.76 9.46 -4.81
C ASP A 96 4.10 9.65 -5.56
N ALA A 97 4.17 10.61 -6.48
CA ALA A 97 5.41 10.94 -7.18
C ALA A 97 6.45 11.54 -6.23
N PHE A 98 6.04 12.42 -5.32
CA PHE A 98 6.90 13.01 -4.29
C PHE A 98 7.52 11.92 -3.41
N ARG A 99 6.69 11.04 -2.83
CA ARG A 99 7.13 9.91 -1.99
C ARG A 99 8.04 8.91 -2.70
N LYS A 100 8.01 8.89 -4.04
CA LYS A 100 8.93 8.06 -4.83
C LYS A 100 10.31 8.70 -4.97
N LEU A 101 10.39 10.03 -4.94
CA LEU A 101 11.64 10.78 -5.04
C LEU A 101 12.30 10.97 -3.66
N ASP A 102 11.50 11.15 -2.61
CA ASP A 102 11.94 11.29 -1.22
C ASP A 102 12.33 9.91 -0.66
N VAL A 103 13.62 9.58 -0.72
CA VAL A 103 14.13 8.25 -0.32
C VAL A 103 14.34 8.19 1.19
N ASP A 104 14.73 9.30 1.81
CA ASP A 104 15.00 9.37 3.24
C ASP A 104 13.76 9.60 4.11
N GLY A 105 12.63 9.99 3.50
CA GLY A 105 11.33 10.16 4.14
C GLY A 105 11.24 11.41 5.00
N ASN A 106 12.06 12.42 4.74
CA ASN A 106 12.12 13.66 5.52
C ASN A 106 11.11 14.73 5.03
N ASN A 107 10.29 14.43 4.01
CA ASN A 107 9.35 15.32 3.36
C ASN A 107 9.98 16.53 2.64
N LEU A 108 11.25 16.45 2.28
CA LEU A 108 11.98 17.39 1.43
C LEU A 108 12.60 16.60 0.27
N LEU A 109 12.84 17.27 -0.86
CA LEU A 109 13.62 16.69 -1.94
C LEU A 109 14.96 17.40 -2.00
N THR A 110 16.03 16.65 -1.81
CA THR A 110 17.37 17.10 -2.16
C THR A 110 17.48 17.27 -3.69
N PHE A 111 18.52 17.98 -4.14
CA PHE A 111 18.71 18.19 -5.58
C PHE A 111 18.91 16.86 -6.31
N GLU A 112 19.66 15.95 -5.69
CA GLU A 112 19.97 14.62 -6.17
C GLU A 112 18.69 13.78 -6.32
N GLU A 113 17.82 13.79 -5.32
CA GLU A 113 16.53 13.09 -5.35
C GLU A 113 15.59 13.66 -6.42
N TRP A 114 15.52 14.99 -6.52
CA TRP A 114 14.67 15.65 -7.51
C TRP A 114 15.15 15.40 -8.95
N ALA A 115 16.47 15.47 -9.17
CA ALA A 115 17.09 15.32 -10.48
C ALA A 115 17.29 13.86 -10.90
N VAL A 116 17.00 12.87 -10.05
CA VAL A 116 17.29 11.44 -10.28
C VAL A 116 16.79 10.94 -11.63
N THR A 117 15.61 11.39 -12.08
CA THR A 117 15.04 10.98 -13.36
C THR A 117 15.79 11.56 -14.56
N THR A 118 16.31 12.77 -14.42
CA THR A 118 17.12 13.44 -15.44
C THR A 118 18.54 12.86 -15.46
N ALA A 119 19.13 12.63 -14.29
CA ALA A 119 20.44 12.00 -14.13
C ALA A 119 20.47 10.60 -14.75
N ASN A 120 19.55 9.71 -14.34
CA ASN A 120 19.45 8.37 -14.91
C ASN A 120 19.22 8.38 -16.43
N ARG A 121 18.53 9.40 -16.95
CA ARG A 121 18.33 9.54 -18.39
C ARG A 121 19.61 10.00 -19.08
N PHE A 122 20.38 10.90 -18.46
CA PHE A 122 21.69 11.32 -18.93
C PHE A 122 22.63 10.12 -19.00
N ASP A 123 22.75 9.36 -17.91
CA ASP A 123 23.62 8.18 -17.82
C ASP A 123 23.24 7.10 -18.84
N ALA A 124 21.94 6.98 -19.16
CA ALA A 124 21.48 6.06 -20.19
C ALA A 124 21.83 6.51 -21.63
N MET A 125 22.22 7.77 -21.84
CA MET A 125 22.59 8.32 -23.14
C MET A 125 24.11 8.44 -23.31
N ASP A 126 24.84 8.70 -22.23
CA ASP A 126 26.30 8.80 -22.18
C ASP A 126 26.92 7.40 -22.32
N ALA A 127 27.19 6.99 -23.56
CA ALA A 127 27.59 5.63 -23.87
C ALA A 127 29.07 5.38 -23.55
N ASP A 128 29.89 6.43 -23.54
CA ASP A 128 31.32 6.37 -23.26
C ASP A 128 31.69 6.83 -21.84
N THR A 129 30.69 7.23 -21.03
CA THR A 129 30.80 7.60 -19.61
C THR A 129 31.73 8.81 -19.38
N ASN A 130 31.73 9.76 -20.31
CA ASN A 130 32.59 10.94 -20.24
C ASN A 130 31.93 12.17 -19.58
N ALA A 131 30.69 12.03 -19.09
CA ALA A 131 29.88 13.10 -18.49
C ALA A 131 29.51 14.24 -19.46
N GLU A 132 29.58 14.00 -20.76
CA GLU A 132 29.13 14.89 -21.83
C GLU A 132 28.19 14.13 -22.78
N LEU A 133 27.35 14.85 -23.53
CA LEU A 133 26.53 14.24 -24.57
C LEU A 133 26.87 14.84 -25.92
N THR A 134 27.33 13.99 -26.82
CA THR A 134 27.45 14.36 -28.22
C THR A 134 26.06 14.50 -28.86
N PRO A 135 25.93 15.22 -30.00
CA PRO A 135 24.66 15.28 -30.73
C PRO A 135 24.11 13.90 -31.13
N ALA A 136 25.00 12.92 -31.35
CA ALA A 136 24.64 11.54 -31.67
C ALA A 136 24.00 10.83 -30.46
N GLU A 137 24.59 10.97 -29.27
CA GLU A 137 24.05 10.40 -28.03
C GLU A 137 22.75 11.09 -27.61
N PHE A 138 22.71 12.42 -27.69
CA PHE A 138 21.51 13.18 -27.36
C PHE A 138 20.32 12.83 -28.26
N ALA A 139 20.55 12.38 -29.50
CA ALA A 139 19.47 11.95 -30.39
C ALA A 139 18.69 10.74 -29.83
N ALA A 140 19.29 9.93 -28.95
CA ALA A 140 18.63 8.84 -28.24
C ALA A 140 17.57 9.35 -27.24
N SER A 141 17.62 10.62 -26.83
CA SER A 141 16.63 11.23 -25.94
C SER A 141 15.23 11.35 -26.54
N LYS A 142 15.06 11.14 -27.85
CA LYS A 142 13.81 11.41 -28.55
C LYS A 142 12.64 10.62 -27.94
N PRO A 143 11.50 11.27 -27.59
CA PRO A 143 10.36 10.57 -27.04
C PRO A 143 9.85 9.54 -28.04
N LYS A 144 9.79 8.26 -27.61
CA LYS A 144 9.27 7.19 -28.45
C LYS A 144 7.80 7.48 -28.74
N ARG A 145 7.45 7.59 -30.03
CA ARG A 145 6.04 7.80 -30.41
C ARG A 145 5.23 6.61 -29.90
N PRO A 146 4.10 6.84 -29.22
CA PRO A 146 3.25 5.74 -28.78
C PRO A 146 2.80 4.97 -30.01
N VAL A 147 3.13 3.68 -30.06
CA VAL A 147 2.66 2.78 -31.12
C VAL A 147 1.15 2.64 -30.92
N LYS A 148 0.35 3.17 -31.86
CA LYS A 148 -1.10 2.93 -31.87
C LYS A 148 -1.31 1.43 -32.05
N ARG A 149 -1.66 0.73 -30.97
CA ARG A 149 -2.13 -0.66 -31.08
C ARG A 149 -3.49 -0.62 -31.81
N PRO A 150 -3.73 -1.51 -32.78
CA PRO A 150 -5.04 -1.62 -33.40
C PRO A 150 -6.07 -1.92 -32.31
N ARG A 151 -7.18 -1.18 -32.31
CA ARG A 151 -8.29 -1.46 -31.39
C ARG A 151 -8.94 -2.74 -31.91
N CYS A 152 -8.87 -3.82 -31.14
CA CYS A 152 -9.74 -4.98 -31.39
C CYS A 152 -11.16 -4.51 -31.11
N ASN A 153 -11.97 -4.40 -32.16
CA ASN A 153 -13.42 -4.33 -32.06
C ASN A 153 -13.89 -5.78 -32.16
N CYS A 154 -14.11 -6.42 -31.02
CA CYS A 154 -14.72 -7.73 -30.90
C CYS A 154 -15.94 -7.56 -30.00
#